data_AF-A0A9E7R1T5-F1
#
_entry.id   AF-A0A9E7R1T5-F1
#
_cell.length_a   1.000
_cell.length_b   1.000
_cell.length_c   1.000
_cell.angle_alpha   90.00
_cell.angle_beta   90.00
_cell.angle_gamma   90.00
#
_symmetry.space_group_name_H-M   'P 1'
#
loop_
_entity.id
_entity.type
_entity.pdbx_description
1 polymer ?
#
loop_
_entity_poly.entity_id
_entity_poly.type
_entity_poly.pdbx_seq_one_letter_code
_entity_poly.pdbx_strand_id
1 'polypeptide(L)'
;MSSSVTERESDTVYCRECGAEILRAAEICPECGVRQRAPPNSQAVESLLDGRNPLVAVLLSALFPGLGHVYAREVEMGLFFAVSFVLSLLSLFVFVGFLLVPAIWIYAAYDAAKTAQRRDDELSPPAAA
;
A
#
# COMPACT_ATOMS: atom_id res chain seq x y z
N MET A 1 15.60 -47.31 -39.47
CA MET A 1 14.92 -46.00 -39.31
C MET A 1 13.40 -46.23 -39.22
N SER A 2 12.89 -46.79 -38.11
CA SER A 2 11.47 -47.23 -38.04
C SER A 2 10.86 -47.14 -36.63
N SER A 3 11.19 -46.09 -35.86
CA SER A 3 10.84 -46.06 -34.43
C SER A 3 10.05 -44.82 -33.98
N SER A 4 9.53 -43.97 -34.87
CA SER A 4 8.95 -42.67 -34.48
C SER A 4 7.42 -42.55 -34.60
N VAL A 5 6.69 -43.66 -34.70
CA VAL A 5 5.22 -43.63 -34.90
C VAL A 5 4.43 -43.99 -33.64
N THR A 6 4.98 -44.79 -32.72
CA THR A 6 4.20 -45.41 -31.62
C THR A 6 3.95 -44.50 -30.40
N GLU A 7 4.67 -43.38 -30.23
CA GLU A 7 4.46 -42.50 -29.07
C GLU A 7 3.40 -41.40 -29.26
N ARG A 8 2.83 -41.25 -30.47
CA ARG A 8 1.87 -40.18 -30.80
C ARG A 8 0.39 -40.54 -30.59
N GLU A 9 0.09 -41.79 -30.26
CA GLU A 9 -1.28 -42.31 -30.24
C GLU A 9 -1.95 -42.33 -28.85
N SER A 10 -1.19 -42.17 -27.75
CA SER A 10 -1.72 -42.34 -26.39
C SER A 10 -2.12 -41.06 -25.65
N ASP A 11 -2.08 -39.89 -26.30
CA ASP A 11 -2.48 -38.61 -25.70
C ASP A 11 -3.78 -38.05 -26.30
N THR A 12 -4.79 -38.91 -26.39
CA THR A 12 -6.16 -38.54 -26.77
C THR A 12 -6.99 -38.17 -25.54
N VAL A 13 -7.97 -37.29 -25.74
CA VAL A 13 -8.99 -36.88 -24.79
C VAL A 13 -10.33 -36.81 -25.51
N TYR A 14 -11.42 -36.81 -24.76
CA TYR A 14 -12.76 -36.66 -25.32
C TYR A 14 -13.17 -35.18 -25.40
N CYS A 15 -13.81 -34.81 -26.49
CA CYS A 15 -14.46 -33.52 -26.65
C CYS A 15 -15.54 -33.32 -25.56
N ARG A 16 -15.51 -32.18 -24.86
CA ARG A 16 -16.46 -31.87 -23.78
C ARG A 16 -17.92 -31.67 -24.21
N GLU A 17 -18.15 -31.47 -25.51
CA GLU A 17 -19.48 -31.18 -26.07
C GLU A 17 -20.06 -32.37 -26.84
N CYS A 18 -19.34 -32.92 -27.83
CA CYS A 18 -19.85 -34.02 -28.66
C CYS A 18 -19.35 -35.41 -28.27
N GLY A 19 -18.38 -35.52 -27.34
CA GLY A 19 -17.83 -36.81 -26.91
C GLY A 19 -16.91 -37.51 -27.91
N ALA A 20 -16.56 -36.89 -29.04
CA ALA A 20 -15.60 -37.45 -29.99
C ALA A 20 -14.19 -37.55 -29.40
N GLU A 21 -13.44 -38.59 -29.78
CA GLU A 21 -12.04 -38.74 -29.41
C GLU A 21 -11.18 -37.78 -30.25
N ILE A 22 -10.38 -36.96 -29.56
CA ILE A 22 -9.53 -35.93 -30.16
C ILE A 22 -8.15 -35.97 -29.53
N LEU A 23 -7.15 -35.41 -30.20
CA LEU A 23 -5.82 -35.21 -29.60
C LEU A 23 -5.88 -34.13 -28.51
N ARG A 24 -5.14 -34.29 -27.40
CA ARG A 24 -5.00 -33.21 -26.38
C ARG A 24 -4.50 -31.89 -26.95
N ALA A 25 -3.71 -31.95 -28.01
CA ALA A 25 -3.20 -30.78 -28.71
C ALA A 25 -4.24 -30.06 -29.59
N ALA A 26 -5.43 -30.64 -29.82
CA ALA A 26 -6.44 -30.04 -30.69
C ALA A 26 -7.04 -28.77 -30.08
N GLU A 27 -6.88 -27.63 -30.76
CA GLU A 27 -7.48 -26.35 -30.33
C GLU A 27 -8.99 -26.30 -30.60
N ILE A 28 -9.43 -26.92 -31.69
CA ILE A 28 -10.82 -27.01 -32.16
C ILE A 28 -11.14 -28.48 -32.42
N CYS A 29 -12.31 -28.95 -31.95
CA CYS A 29 -12.78 -30.29 -32.24
C CYS A 29 -13.18 -30.42 -33.73
N PRO A 30 -12.65 -31.39 -34.49
CA PRO A 30 -12.97 -31.54 -35.92
C PRO A 30 -14.40 -32.06 -36.18
N GLU A 31 -15.02 -32.73 -35.20
CA GLU A 31 -16.35 -33.32 -35.35
C GLU A 31 -17.49 -32.31 -35.16
N CYS A 32 -17.34 -31.39 -34.20
CA CYS A 32 -18.42 -30.45 -33.84
C CYS A 32 -18.02 -28.98 -33.89
N GLY A 33 -16.72 -28.67 -34.06
CA GLY A 33 -16.24 -27.29 -34.22
C GLY A 33 -16.09 -26.47 -32.94
N VAL A 34 -16.38 -27.02 -31.75
CA VAL A 34 -16.17 -26.28 -30.49
C VAL A 34 -14.69 -26.24 -30.07
N ARG A 35 -14.25 -25.10 -29.54
CA ARG A 35 -12.88 -24.90 -29.04
C ARG A 35 -12.66 -25.64 -27.74
N GLN A 36 -11.59 -26.43 -27.69
CA GLN A 36 -11.27 -27.26 -26.53
C GLN A 36 -10.18 -26.65 -25.64
N ARG A 37 -9.27 -25.85 -26.20
CA ARG A 37 -8.24 -25.15 -25.43
C ARG A 37 -8.74 -23.77 -25.04
N ALA A 38 -8.79 -23.48 -23.74
CA ALA A 38 -9.03 -22.12 -23.27
C ALA A 38 -7.89 -21.21 -23.78
N PRO A 39 -8.18 -19.96 -24.20
CA PRO A 39 -7.12 -19.02 -24.55
C PRO A 39 -6.13 -18.90 -23.37
N PRO A 40 -4.82 -18.74 -23.65
CA PRO A 40 -3.85 -18.51 -22.60
C PRO A 40 -4.33 -17.35 -21.73
N ASN A 41 -4.29 -17.58 -20.42
CA ASN A 41 -4.76 -16.69 -19.37
C ASN A 41 -4.47 -15.21 -19.69
N SER A 42 -5.54 -14.44 -19.86
CA SER A 42 -5.51 -12.99 -20.03
C SER A 42 -4.75 -12.26 -18.92
N GLN A 43 -4.55 -12.90 -17.76
CA GLN A 43 -3.78 -12.35 -16.64
C GLN A 43 -2.32 -12.03 -17.00
N ALA A 44 -1.68 -12.82 -17.88
CA ALA A 44 -0.32 -12.55 -18.31
C ALA A 44 -0.24 -11.38 -19.29
N VAL A 45 -1.28 -11.19 -20.11
CA VAL A 45 -1.37 -10.10 -21.08
C VAL A 45 -1.74 -8.79 -20.36
N GLU A 46 -2.59 -8.86 -19.32
CA GLU A 46 -2.98 -7.70 -18.51
C GLU A 46 -1.80 -7.07 -17.77
N SER A 47 -0.88 -7.91 -17.25
CA SER A 47 0.37 -7.44 -16.62
C SER A 47 1.38 -6.80 -17.58
N LEU A 48 1.30 -7.11 -18.88
CA LEU A 48 2.15 -6.50 -19.91
C LEU A 48 1.52 -5.25 -20.52
N LEU A 49 0.19 -5.14 -20.46
CA LEU A 49 -0.58 -3.98 -20.93
C LEU A 49 -0.68 -2.87 -19.88
N ASP A 50 -0.59 -3.19 -18.59
CA ASP A 50 -0.50 -2.19 -17.52
C ASP A 50 0.93 -1.64 -17.48
N GLY A 51 1.24 -0.71 -18.39
CA GLY A 51 2.49 0.05 -18.45
C GLY A 51 2.73 0.98 -17.25
N ARG A 52 2.39 0.54 -16.04
CA ARG A 52 2.72 1.20 -14.78
C ARG A 52 3.97 0.55 -14.22
N ASN A 53 5.06 1.31 -14.23
CA ASN A 53 6.30 0.88 -13.61
C ASN A 53 6.03 0.56 -12.12
N PRO A 54 6.17 -0.70 -11.68
CA PRO A 54 5.94 -1.10 -10.28
C PRO A 54 6.84 -0.32 -9.32
N LEU A 55 8.00 0.13 -9.81
CA LEU A 55 8.93 0.99 -9.09
C LEU A 55 8.33 2.37 -8.74
N VAL A 56 7.46 2.91 -9.59
CA VAL A 56 6.79 4.19 -9.35
C VAL A 56 5.71 4.05 -8.26
N ALA A 57 4.99 2.93 -8.23
CA ALA A 57 4.05 2.64 -7.16
C ALA A 57 4.75 2.49 -5.79
N VAL A 58 5.94 1.87 -5.77
CA VAL A 58 6.77 1.75 -4.56
C VAL A 58 7.35 3.10 -4.14
N LEU A 59 7.88 3.89 -5.07
CA LEU A 59 8.41 5.24 -4.77
C LEU A 59 7.32 6.21 -4.31
N LEU A 60 6.09 6.12 -4.87
CA LEU A 60 4.94 6.90 -4.42
C LEU A 60 4.45 6.46 -3.03
N SER A 61 4.51 5.17 -2.70
CA SER A 61 4.25 4.67 -1.34
C SER A 61 5.30 5.12 -0.32
N ALA A 62 6.55 5.29 -0.75
CA ALA A 62 7.64 5.75 0.11
C ALA A 62 7.56 7.26 0.40
N LEU A 63 6.96 8.06 -0.50
CA LEU A 63 6.86 9.51 -0.35
C LEU A 63 5.72 9.93 0.59
N PHE A 64 4.63 9.16 0.63
CA PHE A 64 3.51 9.35 1.56
C PHE A 64 2.84 7.99 1.86
N PRO A 65 2.73 7.57 3.13
CA PRO A 65 2.02 6.33 3.47
C PRO A 65 0.57 6.41 2.99
N GLY A 66 0.19 5.54 2.04
CA GLY A 66 -1.17 5.44 1.50
C GLY A 66 -1.34 5.78 0.00
N LEU A 67 -0.38 6.47 -0.64
CA LEU A 67 -0.53 6.89 -2.04
C LEU A 67 -0.39 5.73 -3.06
N GLY A 68 0.32 4.64 -2.72
CA GLY A 68 0.43 3.48 -3.62
C GLY A 68 -0.84 2.62 -3.70
N HIS A 69 -1.66 2.57 -2.64
CA HIS A 69 -2.92 1.81 -2.66
C HIS A 69 -4.01 2.51 -3.49
N VAL A 70 -4.01 3.85 -3.53
CA VAL A 70 -4.89 4.62 -4.41
C VAL A 70 -4.56 4.36 -5.89
N TYR A 71 -3.29 4.06 -6.20
CA TYR A 71 -2.85 3.77 -7.57
C TYR A 71 -3.28 2.36 -8.05
N ALA A 72 -3.49 1.43 -7.13
CA ALA A 72 -3.92 0.04 -7.41
C ALA A 72 -5.45 -0.11 -7.57
N ARG A 73 -6.22 0.99 -7.70
CA ARG A 73 -7.69 1.03 -7.82
C ARG A 73 -8.49 0.51 -6.61
N GLU A 74 -7.86 0.08 -5.53
CA GLU A 74 -8.53 -0.17 -4.23
C GLU A 74 -8.62 1.13 -3.42
N VAL A 75 -9.44 2.06 -3.91
CA VAL A 75 -9.66 3.39 -3.30
C VAL A 75 -10.13 3.29 -1.85
N GLU A 76 -10.87 2.22 -1.53
CA GLU A 76 -11.39 1.94 -0.18
C GLU A 76 -10.27 1.81 0.86
N MET A 77 -9.19 1.09 0.53
CA MET A 77 -8.06 0.90 1.44
C MET A 77 -7.13 2.13 1.48
N GLY A 78 -6.95 2.80 0.33
CA GLY A 78 -6.18 4.04 0.26
C GLY A 78 -6.77 5.16 1.12
N LEU A 79 -8.10 5.32 1.11
CA LEU A 79 -8.81 6.30 1.94
C LEU A 79 -8.69 5.96 3.43
N PHE A 80 -8.77 4.68 3.81
CA PHE A 80 -8.61 4.26 5.20
C PHE A 80 -7.25 4.66 5.79
N PHE A 81 -6.16 4.42 5.05
CA PHE A 81 -4.82 4.83 5.48
C PHE A 81 -4.64 6.35 5.51
N ALA A 82 -5.17 7.08 4.53
CA ALA A 82 -5.10 8.54 4.51
C ALA A 82 -5.84 9.17 5.71
N VAL A 83 -7.06 8.69 6.00
CA VAL A 83 -7.85 9.15 7.15
C VAL A 83 -7.16 8.78 8.46
N SER A 84 -6.65 7.56 8.59
CA SER A 84 -5.90 7.11 9.76
C SER A 84 -4.66 7.99 10.02
N PHE A 85 -3.90 8.32 8.98
CA PHE A 85 -2.72 9.19 9.08
C PHE A 85 -3.08 10.61 9.52
N VAL A 86 -4.13 11.20 8.94
CA VAL A 86 -4.63 12.52 9.33
C VAL A 86 -5.13 12.51 10.78
N LEU A 87 -5.89 11.50 11.19
CA LEU A 87 -6.34 11.34 12.58
C LEU A 87 -5.16 11.20 13.54
N SER A 88 -4.12 10.44 13.15
CA SER A 88 -2.94 10.21 13.98
C SER A 88 -2.17 11.52 14.21
N LEU A 89 -1.95 12.31 13.15
CA LEU A 89 -1.34 13.63 13.26
C LEU A 89 -2.16 14.59 14.12
N LEU A 90 -3.48 14.62 13.92
CA LEU A 90 -4.38 15.50 14.66
C LEU A 90 -4.42 15.13 16.15
N SER A 91 -4.44 13.83 16.47
CA SER A 91 -4.37 13.32 17.84
C SER A 91 -3.04 13.69 18.51
N LEU A 92 -1.92 13.56 17.81
CA LEU A 92 -0.61 13.96 18.33
C LEU A 92 -0.56 15.47 18.60
N PHE A 93 -1.09 16.30 17.70
CA PHE A 93 -1.12 17.75 17.88
C PHE A 93 -1.96 18.17 19.09
N VAL A 94 -3.13 17.56 19.26
CA VAL A 94 -4.00 17.78 20.43
C VAL A 94 -3.29 17.36 21.72
N PHE A 95 -2.65 16.19 21.73
CA PHE A 95 -1.92 15.70 22.89
C PHE A 95 -0.72 16.58 23.27
N VAL A 96 0.08 16.94 22.26
CA VAL A 96 1.24 17.83 22.42
C VAL A 96 0.80 19.21 22.89
N GLY A 97 -0.26 19.78 22.31
CA GLY A 97 -0.84 21.04 22.76
C GLY A 97 -1.36 20.98 24.20
N PHE A 98 -2.07 19.91 24.55
CA PHE A 98 -2.61 19.71 25.90
C PHE A 98 -1.52 19.64 26.98
N LEU A 99 -0.33 19.10 26.65
CA LEU A 99 0.80 19.05 27.58
C LEU A 99 1.64 20.33 27.57
N LEU A 100 1.90 20.93 26.39
CA LEU A 100 2.75 22.12 26.26
C LEU A 100 2.09 23.35 26.87
N VAL A 101 0.79 23.55 26.70
CA VAL A 101 0.09 24.75 27.20
C VAL A 101 0.24 24.92 28.73
N PRO A 102 -0.10 23.93 29.57
CA PRO A 102 0.10 24.06 31.02
C PRO A 102 1.58 24.12 31.40
N ALA A 103 2.47 23.41 30.69
CA ALA A 103 3.91 23.49 30.93
C ALA A 103 4.45 24.91 30.69
N ILE A 104 4.02 25.57 29.62
CA ILE A 104 4.39 26.96 29.30
C ILE A 104 3.88 27.92 30.38
N TRP A 105 2.63 27.75 30.85
CA TRP A 105 2.08 28.58 31.93
C TRP A 105 2.89 28.45 33.23
N ILE A 106 3.22 27.23 33.62
CA ILE A 106 4.03 26.98 34.83
C ILE A 106 5.43 27.59 34.66
N TYR A 107 6.05 27.40 33.50
CA TYR A 107 7.34 27.99 33.20
C TYR A 107 7.31 29.53 33.26
N ALA A 108 6.28 30.14 32.67
CA ALA A 108 6.09 31.60 32.71
C ALA A 108 5.86 32.11 34.14
N ALA A 109 5.07 31.40 34.96
CA ALA A 109 4.86 31.75 36.36
C ALA A 109 6.17 31.65 37.17
N TYR A 110 6.96 30.61 36.95
CA TYR A 110 8.27 30.44 37.58
C TYR A 110 9.26 31.55 37.17
N ASP A 111 9.32 31.88 35.88
CA ASP A 111 10.18 32.95 35.36
C ASP A 111 9.79 34.32 35.93
N ALA A 112 8.50 34.61 36.02
CA ALA A 112 8.00 35.83 36.65
C ALA A 112 8.38 35.92 38.13
N ALA A 113 8.24 34.82 38.89
CA ALA A 113 8.63 34.78 40.30
C ALA A 113 10.14 35.00 40.49
N LYS A 114 10.96 34.36 39.65
CA LYS A 114 12.42 34.51 39.70
C LYS A 114 12.87 35.91 39.28
N THR A 115 12.17 36.53 38.35
CA THR A 115 12.43 37.90 37.90
C THR A 115 12.11 38.92 38.99
N ALA A 116 11.03 38.71 39.76
CA ALA A 116 10.68 39.56 40.89
C ALA A 116 11.77 39.52 41.98
N GLN A 117 12.23 38.33 42.37
CA GLN A 117 13.28 38.17 43.39
C GLN A 117 14.59 38.86 43.01
N ARG A 118 15.05 38.73 41.76
CA ARG A 118 16.27 39.41 41.29
C ARG A 118 16.20 40.94 41.45
N ARG A 119 15.02 41.53 41.30
CA ARG A 119 14.83 42.98 41.45
C ARG A 119 14.84 43.42 42.91
N ASP A 120 14.26 42.62 43.81
CA ASP A 120 14.29 42.90 45.24
C ASP A 120 15.72 42.79 45.80
N ASP A 121 16.49 41.80 45.34
CA ASP A 121 17.91 41.63 45.68
C ASP A 121 18.77 42.83 45.22
N GLU A 122 18.48 43.39 44.03
CA GLU A 122 19.20 44.55 43.51
C GLU A 122 18.76 45.88 44.15
N LEU A 123 17.49 45.99 44.57
CA LEU A 123 16.96 47.18 45.25
C LEU A 123 17.36 47.23 46.73
N SER A 124 17.74 46.10 47.34
CA SER A 124 18.27 46.07 48.70
C SER A 124 19.71 46.59 48.70
N PRO A 125 20.00 47.83 49.16
CA PRO A 125 21.38 48.32 49.23
C PRO A 125 22.21 47.40 50.12
N PRO A 126 23.52 47.24 49.88
CA PRO A 126 24.37 46.45 50.74
C PRO A 126 24.18 46.95 52.17
N ALA A 127 23.72 46.05 53.06
CA ALA A 127 23.47 46.37 54.46
C ALA A 127 24.69 47.15 54.96
N ALA A 128 24.45 48.43 55.29
CA ALA A 128 25.50 49.37 55.67
C ALA A 128 26.39 48.71 56.73
N ALA A 129 27.61 48.38 56.33
CA ALA A 129 28.68 47.87 57.17
C ALA A 129 29.45 49.04 57.79
#